data_AF-A0A6N0NV83-F1
#
_entry.id   AF-A0A6N0NV83-F1
#
_cell.length_a   1.000
_cell.length_b   1.000
_cell.length_c   1.000
_cell.angle_alpha   90.00
_cell.angle_beta   90.00
_cell.angle_gamma   90.00
#
_symmetry.space_group_name_H-M   'P 1'
#
loop_
_entity.id
_entity.type
_entity.pdbx_description
1 polymer ?
#
loop_
_entity_poly.entity_id
_entity_poly.type
_entity_poly.pdbx_seq_one_letter_code
_entity_poly.pdbx_strand_id
1 'polypeptide(L)'
;MKIDLHQHLGIRGVVGRETKDIFDLVVLNPAYKYSCQCCVDGFYQQYLWNKGKDYLQLGIYNPRCRVPAKVELGRQLDRGIVGIVLNPINHDFHLQDATEVYQFAEDHDLPLFVYTGRGKGNPNHLSNVLKEFKLTVVLLGSGYPNYVMEAKELMRLPNVFGDTSSLPEDMVGTFPKDKLVFGSHYPYVPLTVTADSMILENGKRVVKI
;
A
#
# COMPACT_ATOMS: atom_id res chain seq x y z
N MET A 1 -4.67 -8.32 -17.05
CA MET A 1 -4.88 -6.98 -16.47
C MET A 1 -3.62 -6.61 -15.71
N LYS A 2 -2.92 -5.54 -16.13
CA LYS A 2 -1.70 -5.01 -15.52
C LYS A 2 -2.07 -3.86 -14.59
N ILE A 3 -1.67 -3.94 -13.32
CA ILE A 3 -2.04 -2.95 -12.31
C ILE A 3 -0.78 -2.43 -11.62
N ASP A 4 -0.64 -1.11 -11.55
CA ASP A 4 0.32 -0.47 -10.65
C ASP A 4 -0.35 -0.25 -9.28
N LEU A 5 0.08 -1.00 -8.27
CA LEU A 5 -0.53 -0.94 -6.93
C LEU A 5 0.03 0.17 -6.04
N HIS A 6 1.04 0.91 -6.48
CA HIS A 6 1.73 1.85 -5.61
C HIS A 6 2.21 3.06 -6.41
N GLN A 7 1.28 3.94 -6.79
CA GLN A 7 1.60 5.23 -7.38
C GLN A 7 1.08 6.37 -6.50
N HIS A 8 1.73 7.52 -6.56
CA HIS A 8 1.33 8.75 -5.87
C HIS A 8 0.88 9.80 -6.89
N LEU A 9 0.04 10.75 -6.48
CA LEU A 9 -0.39 11.86 -7.35
C LEU A 9 -0.26 13.21 -6.67
N GLY A 10 0.03 14.22 -7.49
CA GLY A 10 0.05 15.64 -7.14
C GLY A 10 1.07 16.04 -6.07
N ILE A 11 2.25 15.43 -6.17
CA ILE A 11 3.47 16.07 -5.68
C ILE A 11 3.63 17.40 -6.44
N ARG A 12 3.75 18.51 -5.70
CA ARG A 12 3.90 19.85 -6.29
C ARG A 12 5.06 19.88 -7.30
N GLY A 13 4.78 20.32 -8.52
CA GLY A 13 5.78 20.39 -9.60
C GLY A 13 5.95 19.09 -10.38
N VAL A 14 5.24 18.01 -10.01
CA VAL A 14 5.22 16.76 -10.76
C VAL A 14 3.82 16.56 -11.35
N VAL A 15 3.74 16.55 -12.67
CA VAL A 15 2.52 16.14 -13.38
C VAL A 15 2.44 14.62 -13.29
N GLY A 16 1.40 14.10 -12.65
CA GLY A 16 1.16 12.66 -12.62
C GLY A 16 1.11 12.11 -14.05
N ARG A 17 1.93 11.09 -14.34
CA ARG A 17 1.92 10.46 -15.65
C ARG A 17 0.70 9.55 -15.74
N GLU A 18 -0.16 9.81 -16.73
CA GLU A 18 -1.22 8.89 -17.12
C GLU A 18 -0.57 7.74 -17.90
N THR A 19 -0.52 6.55 -17.30
CA THR A 19 0.20 5.38 -17.83
C THR A 19 -0.76 4.38 -18.45
N LYS A 20 -1.83 4.86 -19.10
CA LYS A 20 -2.89 4.02 -19.70
C LYS A 20 -2.38 3.07 -20.79
N ASP A 21 -1.25 3.39 -21.43
CA ASP A 21 -0.61 2.51 -22.42
C ASP A 21 0.16 1.34 -21.80
N ILE A 22 0.43 1.40 -20.49
CA ILE A 22 1.27 0.44 -19.76
C ILE A 22 0.42 -0.40 -18.79
N PHE A 23 -0.47 0.27 -18.05
CA PHE A 23 -1.31 -0.32 -17.02
C PHE A 23 -2.78 -0.10 -17.36
N ASP A 24 -3.57 -1.16 -17.15
CA ASP A 24 -5.03 -1.09 -17.28
C ASP A 24 -5.61 -0.26 -16.13
N LEU A 25 -5.00 -0.35 -14.94
CA LEU A 25 -5.39 0.38 -13.74
C LEU A 25 -4.18 0.82 -12.92
N VAL A 26 -4.35 1.93 -12.22
CA VAL A 26 -3.38 2.44 -11.26
C VAL A 26 -4.09 2.69 -9.93
N VAL A 27 -3.47 2.22 -8.86
CA VAL A 27 -3.92 2.42 -7.48
C VAL A 27 -3.09 3.50 -6.82
N LEU A 28 -3.80 4.50 -6.35
CA LEU A 28 -3.23 5.68 -5.76
C LEU A 28 -3.01 5.50 -4.26
N ASN A 29 -1.77 5.67 -3.84
CA ASN A 29 -1.35 5.73 -2.45
C ASN A 29 -1.35 7.20 -1.99
N PRO A 30 -2.09 7.55 -0.92
CA PRO A 30 -2.15 8.92 -0.43
C PRO A 30 -1.02 9.28 0.56
N ALA A 31 -0.11 8.37 0.93
CA ALA A 31 0.89 8.64 1.96
C ALA A 31 2.05 9.55 1.46
N TYR A 32 2.17 10.75 2.00
CA TYR A 32 3.27 11.68 1.69
C TYR A 32 4.40 11.56 2.73
N LYS A 33 5.55 12.17 2.42
CA LYS A 33 6.77 12.09 3.26
C LYS A 33 6.76 13.07 4.44
N TYR A 34 5.61 13.61 4.85
CA TYR A 34 5.54 14.64 5.89
C TYR A 34 4.93 14.08 7.17
N SER A 35 5.69 14.10 8.26
CA SER A 35 5.19 13.72 9.58
C SER A 35 4.20 14.76 10.07
N CYS A 36 2.91 14.41 10.07
CA CYS A 36 1.89 15.20 10.75
C CYS A 36 1.04 14.33 11.67
N GLN A 37 0.47 14.93 12.72
CA GLN A 37 -0.53 14.28 13.58
C GLN A 37 -1.94 14.30 12.93
N CYS A 38 -2.00 14.33 11.59
CA CYS A 38 -3.25 14.34 10.85
C CYS A 38 -3.87 12.95 10.84
N CYS A 39 -5.20 12.90 10.74
CA CYS A 39 -5.92 11.64 10.60
C CYS A 39 -5.71 10.97 9.26
N VAL A 40 -5.55 11.79 8.23
CA VAL A 40 -5.24 11.38 6.88
C VAL A 40 -4.06 12.19 6.39
N ASP A 41 -3.15 11.55 5.67
CA ASP A 41 -2.10 12.23 4.93
C ASP A 41 -2.52 12.24 3.45
N GLY A 42 -2.68 13.44 2.89
CA GLY A 42 -3.13 13.82 1.54
C GLY A 42 -4.20 13.00 0.77
N PHE A 43 -4.95 12.12 1.42
CA PHE A 43 -6.08 11.38 0.82
C PHE A 43 -7.11 12.30 0.15
N TYR A 44 -7.63 13.29 0.87
CA TYR A 44 -8.68 14.17 0.32
C TYR A 44 -8.18 15.03 -0.84
N GLN A 45 -6.91 15.42 -0.81
CA GLN A 45 -6.30 16.17 -1.91
C GLN A 45 -6.22 15.30 -3.17
N GLN A 46 -5.74 14.07 -3.02
CA GLN A 46 -5.67 13.09 -4.10
C GLN A 46 -7.06 12.70 -4.61
N TYR A 47 -8.06 12.57 -3.73
CA TYR A 47 -9.45 12.31 -4.09
C TYR A 47 -10.02 13.43 -4.98
N LEU A 48 -9.77 14.69 -4.62
CA LEU A 48 -10.22 15.83 -5.43
C LEU A 48 -9.51 15.88 -6.80
N TRP A 49 -8.24 15.51 -6.86
CA TRP A 49 -7.49 15.42 -8.13
C TRP A 49 -7.86 14.21 -8.98
N ASN A 50 -8.39 13.17 -8.37
CA ASN A 50 -8.88 11.97 -9.04
C ASN A 50 -10.32 12.14 -9.57
N LYS A 51 -11.03 13.22 -9.21
CA LYS A 51 -12.40 13.44 -9.74
C LYS A 51 -12.39 13.52 -11.27
N GLY A 52 -13.14 12.62 -11.90
CA GLY A 52 -13.22 12.50 -13.36
C GLY A 52 -12.03 11.75 -13.99
N LYS A 53 -11.20 11.09 -13.17
CA LYS A 53 -10.13 10.19 -13.62
C LYS A 53 -10.44 8.77 -13.17
N ASP A 54 -9.92 7.80 -13.91
CA ASP A 54 -10.20 6.37 -13.74
C ASP A 54 -9.20 5.68 -12.79
N TYR A 55 -8.63 6.40 -11.82
CA TYR A 55 -7.72 5.78 -10.85
C TYR A 55 -8.48 5.18 -9.67
N LEU A 56 -7.97 4.05 -9.18
CA LEU A 56 -8.38 3.50 -7.90
C LEU A 56 -7.62 4.21 -6.78
N GLN A 57 -8.16 4.23 -5.57
CA GLN A 57 -7.55 4.95 -4.46
C GLN A 57 -7.49 4.11 -3.18
N LEU A 58 -6.35 4.14 -2.49
CA LEU A 58 -6.24 3.63 -1.12
C LEU A 58 -6.71 4.68 -0.13
N GLY A 59 -7.39 4.23 0.91
CA GLY A 59 -7.60 5.04 2.11
C GLY A 59 -6.36 5.02 2.99
N ILE A 60 -6.27 5.95 3.93
CA ILE A 60 -5.17 6.03 4.92
C ILE A 60 -5.73 6.41 6.27
N TYR A 61 -5.14 5.85 7.32
CA TYR A 61 -5.43 6.28 8.67
C TYR A 61 -4.16 6.32 9.50
N ASN A 62 -4.03 7.37 10.30
CA ASN A 62 -3.01 7.47 11.33
C ASN A 62 -3.62 7.04 12.68
N PRO A 63 -3.19 5.93 13.30
CA PRO A 63 -3.66 5.50 14.62
C PRO A 63 -3.53 6.53 15.75
N ARG A 64 -2.69 7.55 15.57
CA ARG A 64 -2.56 8.66 16.52
C ARG A 64 -3.63 9.76 16.36
N CYS A 65 -4.51 9.61 15.38
CA CYS A 65 -5.64 10.50 15.15
C CYS A 65 -6.64 10.44 16.31
N ARG A 66 -7.23 11.60 16.64
CA ARG A 66 -8.31 11.69 17.65
C ARG A 66 -9.70 11.26 17.15
N VAL A 67 -9.89 11.21 15.84
CA VAL A 67 -11.15 10.78 15.21
C VAL A 67 -11.12 9.26 15.13
N PRO A 68 -12.13 8.53 15.65
CA PRO A 68 -12.13 7.06 15.62
C PRO A 68 -11.93 6.51 14.20
N ALA A 69 -11.18 5.39 14.08
CA ALA A 69 -10.80 4.85 12.78
C ALA A 69 -12.03 4.54 11.92
N LYS A 70 -13.08 3.96 12.52
CA LYS A 70 -14.34 3.64 11.86
C LYS A 70 -15.03 4.87 11.24
N VAL A 71 -14.93 6.03 11.88
CA VAL A 71 -15.56 7.26 11.37
C VAL A 71 -14.78 7.79 10.18
N GLU A 72 -13.46 7.87 10.29
CA GLU A 72 -12.64 8.44 9.23
C GLU A 72 -12.51 7.50 8.03
N LEU A 73 -12.26 6.21 8.25
CA LEU A 73 -12.23 5.20 7.19
C LEU A 73 -13.60 5.02 6.55
N GLY A 74 -14.71 5.13 7.31
CA GLY A 74 -16.06 5.13 6.76
C GLY A 74 -16.27 6.25 5.72
N ARG A 75 -15.80 7.46 6.01
CA ARG A 75 -15.86 8.58 5.04
C ARG A 75 -15.04 8.31 3.78
N GLN A 76 -13.91 7.60 3.91
CA GLN A 76 -13.08 7.25 2.77
C GLN A 76 -13.70 6.10 1.97
N LEU A 77 -14.36 5.15 2.64
CA LEU A 77 -15.14 4.08 2.01
C LEU A 77 -16.30 4.64 1.19
N ASP A 78 -17.04 5.62 1.71
CA ASP A 78 -18.09 6.34 0.96
C ASP A 78 -17.55 7.05 -0.30
N ARG A 79 -16.22 7.23 -0.39
CA ARG A 79 -15.51 7.83 -1.52
C ARG A 79 -14.86 6.79 -2.44
N GLY A 80 -15.07 5.50 -2.18
CA GLY A 80 -14.68 4.41 -3.08
C GLY A 80 -13.24 3.93 -2.93
N ILE A 81 -12.69 3.94 -1.70
CA ILE A 81 -11.37 3.31 -1.49
C ILE A 81 -11.41 1.81 -1.77
N VAL A 82 -10.31 1.29 -2.32
CA VAL A 82 -10.16 -0.14 -2.68
C VAL A 82 -9.22 -0.91 -1.76
N GLY A 83 -8.73 -0.26 -0.71
CA GLY A 83 -7.77 -0.78 0.25
C GLY A 83 -7.36 0.30 1.23
N ILE A 84 -6.59 -0.06 2.27
CA ILE A 84 -6.13 0.86 3.30
C ILE A 84 -4.61 0.81 3.39
N VAL A 85 -3.96 1.97 3.39
CA VAL A 85 -2.52 2.08 3.63
C VAL A 85 -2.21 2.46 5.07
N LEU A 86 -1.23 1.78 5.66
CA LEU A 86 -0.60 2.10 6.93
C LEU A 86 0.87 2.47 6.71
N ASN A 87 1.27 3.61 7.28
CA ASN A 87 2.65 4.09 7.22
C ASN A 87 3.22 4.28 8.63
N PRO A 88 3.60 3.18 9.33
CA PRO A 88 4.15 3.26 10.68
C PRO A 88 5.46 4.05 10.76
N ILE A 89 6.17 4.19 9.64
CA ILE A 89 7.45 4.91 9.53
C ILE A 89 7.21 6.42 9.61
N ASN A 90 6.29 6.96 8.79
CA ASN A 90 6.04 8.41 8.75
C ASN A 90 5.10 8.89 9.86
N HIS A 91 4.16 8.05 10.30
CA HIS A 91 3.19 8.39 11.34
C HIS A 91 3.66 8.02 12.76
N ASP A 92 4.82 7.37 12.89
CA ASP A 92 5.46 7.05 14.17
C ASP A 92 4.52 6.30 15.15
N PHE A 93 3.94 5.19 14.70
CA PHE A 93 3.11 4.29 15.51
C PHE A 93 3.58 2.84 15.35
N HIS A 94 3.31 1.99 16.35
CA HIS A 94 3.60 0.57 16.25
C HIS A 94 2.43 -0.14 15.57
N LEU A 95 2.70 -1.14 14.72
CA LEU A 95 1.63 -1.84 14.00
C LEU A 95 0.58 -2.46 14.95
N GLN A 96 0.94 -2.78 16.18
CA GLN A 96 0.00 -3.26 17.20
C GLN A 96 -1.04 -2.20 17.63
N ASP A 97 -0.75 -0.91 17.42
CA ASP A 97 -1.65 0.20 17.78
C ASP A 97 -2.78 0.40 16.75
N ALA A 98 -2.76 -0.32 15.62
CA ALA A 98 -3.69 -0.14 14.51
C ALA A 98 -4.86 -1.14 14.50
N THR A 99 -5.20 -1.76 15.63
CA THR A 99 -6.25 -2.79 15.75
C THR A 99 -7.59 -2.36 15.16
N GLU A 100 -8.03 -1.12 15.38
CA GLU A 100 -9.29 -0.62 14.80
C GLU A 100 -9.25 -0.56 13.26
N VAL A 101 -8.08 -0.33 12.67
CA VAL A 101 -7.89 -0.35 11.21
C VAL A 101 -7.97 -1.77 10.68
N TYR A 102 -7.37 -2.74 11.39
CA TYR A 102 -7.43 -4.15 11.02
C TYR A 102 -8.86 -4.69 11.06
N GLN A 103 -9.60 -4.38 12.11
CA GLN A 103 -11.01 -4.75 12.20
C GLN A 103 -11.82 -4.12 11.06
N PHE A 104 -11.65 -2.82 10.79
CA PHE A 104 -12.35 -2.16 9.70
C PHE A 104 -11.99 -2.77 8.34
N ALA A 105 -10.71 -3.08 8.11
CA ALA A 105 -10.27 -3.71 6.87
C ALA A 105 -10.91 -5.10 6.68
N GLU A 106 -10.98 -5.92 7.74
CA GLU A 106 -11.62 -7.23 7.68
C GLU A 106 -13.14 -7.12 7.46
N ASP A 107 -13.82 -6.27 8.23
CA ASP A 107 -15.28 -6.09 8.16
C ASP A 107 -15.76 -5.64 6.76
N HIS A 108 -14.90 -4.93 6.04
CA HIS A 108 -15.17 -4.38 4.71
C HIS A 108 -14.41 -5.08 3.58
N ASP A 109 -13.73 -6.19 3.87
CA ASP A 109 -12.97 -6.99 2.90
C ASP A 109 -11.93 -6.18 2.10
N LEU A 110 -11.31 -5.19 2.76
CA LEU A 110 -10.33 -4.29 2.16
C LEU A 110 -8.90 -4.83 2.36
N PRO A 111 -8.08 -4.91 1.30
CA PRO A 111 -6.66 -5.24 1.45
C PRO A 111 -5.90 -4.13 2.20
N LEU A 112 -4.92 -4.55 3.00
CA LEU A 112 -4.04 -3.67 3.76
C LEU A 112 -2.69 -3.52 3.07
N PHE A 113 -2.26 -2.29 2.84
CA PHE A 113 -0.96 -1.94 2.31
C PHE A 113 -0.11 -1.37 3.44
N VAL A 114 1.06 -1.94 3.73
CA VAL A 114 1.86 -1.53 4.89
C VAL A 114 3.24 -1.12 4.43
N TYR A 115 3.67 0.11 4.73
CA TYR A 115 5.05 0.53 4.52
C TYR A 115 5.99 -0.23 5.45
N THR A 116 6.98 -0.90 4.84
CA THR A 116 7.94 -1.75 5.53
C THR A 116 9.38 -1.38 5.21
N GLY A 117 10.30 -1.95 5.98
CA GLY A 117 11.72 -2.01 5.66
C GLY A 117 12.63 -1.04 6.41
N ARG A 118 12.07 -0.13 7.22
CA ARG A 118 12.81 0.72 8.15
C ARG A 118 12.01 0.98 9.43
N GLY A 119 12.71 1.31 10.52
CA GLY A 119 12.09 1.78 11.76
C GLY A 119 10.94 0.88 12.25
N LYS A 120 9.77 1.48 12.48
CA LYS A 120 8.57 0.76 12.95
C LYS A 120 7.87 -0.11 11.90
N GLY A 121 8.35 -0.13 10.66
CA GLY A 121 7.84 -0.96 9.55
C GLY A 121 8.48 -2.35 9.47
N ASN A 122 8.62 -3.07 10.59
CA ASN A 122 9.09 -4.46 10.58
C ASN A 122 7.91 -5.43 10.27
N PRO A 123 7.97 -6.21 9.17
CA PRO A 123 6.93 -7.18 8.81
C PRO A 123 6.58 -8.19 9.93
N ASN A 124 7.54 -8.60 10.77
CA ASN A 124 7.28 -9.57 11.84
C ASN A 124 6.20 -9.12 12.83
N HIS A 125 5.97 -7.81 12.95
CA HIS A 125 4.93 -7.27 13.82
C HIS A 125 3.51 -7.57 13.32
N LEU A 126 3.34 -7.93 12.04
CA LEU A 126 2.06 -8.33 11.46
C LEU A 126 1.73 -9.80 11.73
N SER A 127 2.69 -10.63 12.18
CA SER A 127 2.47 -12.07 12.39
C SER A 127 1.36 -12.37 13.39
N ASN A 128 1.21 -11.58 14.46
CA ASN A 128 0.12 -11.75 15.42
C ASN A 128 -1.19 -11.17 14.89
N VAL A 129 -1.13 -10.02 14.21
CA VAL A 129 -2.28 -9.43 13.53
C VAL A 129 -2.92 -10.43 12.56
N LEU A 130 -2.12 -11.12 11.76
CA LEU A 130 -2.60 -12.10 10.78
C LEU A 130 -3.09 -13.44 11.38
N LYS A 131 -2.86 -13.68 12.68
CA LYS A 131 -3.51 -14.79 13.40
C LYS A 131 -4.91 -14.41 13.87
N GLU A 132 -5.10 -13.13 14.20
CA GLU A 132 -6.36 -12.60 14.73
C GLU A 132 -7.32 -12.18 13.61
N PHE A 133 -6.79 -11.60 12.52
CA PHE A 133 -7.56 -11.05 11.42
C PHE A 133 -7.21 -11.74 10.08
N LYS A 134 -8.24 -12.00 9.27
CA LYS A 134 -8.16 -12.58 7.92
C LYS A 134 -7.98 -11.49 6.87
N LEU A 135 -6.81 -10.87 6.86
CA LEU A 135 -6.50 -9.75 5.96
C LEU A 135 -5.70 -10.19 4.75
N THR A 136 -5.95 -9.59 3.58
CA THR A 136 -4.96 -9.60 2.49
C THR A 136 -3.98 -8.45 2.72
N VAL A 137 -2.67 -8.71 2.70
CA VAL A 137 -1.64 -7.72 3.01
C VAL A 137 -0.64 -7.57 1.87
N VAL A 138 -0.30 -6.33 1.52
CA VAL A 138 0.82 -5.98 0.66
C VAL A 138 1.88 -5.24 1.49
N LEU A 139 3.09 -5.81 1.55
CA LEU A 139 4.26 -5.18 2.16
C LEU A 139 4.87 -4.19 1.15
N LEU A 140 4.57 -2.91 1.33
CA LEU A 140 5.16 -1.84 0.52
C LEU A 140 6.66 -1.73 0.84
N GLY A 141 7.49 -1.83 -0.18
CA GLY A 141 8.94 -1.95 -0.14
C GLY A 141 9.46 -3.37 0.12
N SER A 142 8.58 -4.36 0.30
CA SER A 142 8.95 -5.77 0.57
C SER A 142 10.02 -5.93 1.66
N GLY A 143 9.94 -5.14 2.74
CA GLY A 143 10.88 -5.15 3.85
C GLY A 143 12.26 -4.54 3.56
N TYR A 144 12.52 -4.00 2.36
CA TYR A 144 13.81 -3.40 2.04
C TYR A 144 13.99 -2.01 2.68
N PRO A 145 15.20 -1.65 3.20
CA PRO A 145 16.43 -2.44 3.20
C PRO A 145 16.64 -3.35 4.41
N ASN A 146 16.00 -3.10 5.55
CA ASN A 146 16.45 -3.68 6.82
C ASN A 146 15.75 -4.99 7.22
N TYR A 147 14.60 -5.31 6.62
CA TYR A 147 13.69 -6.37 7.05
C TYR A 147 13.30 -7.34 5.92
N VAL A 148 14.20 -7.56 4.97
CA VAL A 148 13.95 -8.43 3.80
C VAL A 148 13.65 -9.87 4.23
N MET A 149 14.35 -10.38 5.24
CA MET A 149 14.17 -11.76 5.70
C MET A 149 12.82 -11.96 6.39
N GLU A 150 12.41 -10.98 7.19
CA GLU A 150 11.10 -10.92 7.85
C GLU A 150 9.98 -10.83 6.82
N ALA A 151 10.15 -10.02 5.76
CA ALA A 151 9.20 -9.98 4.66
C ALA A 151 9.08 -11.34 3.96
N LYS A 152 10.20 -12.00 3.64
CA LYS A 152 10.21 -13.33 3.00
C LYS A 152 9.53 -14.38 3.87
N GLU A 153 9.75 -14.37 5.18
CA GLU A 153 9.09 -15.28 6.10
C GLU A 153 7.57 -15.06 6.10
N LEU A 154 7.13 -13.82 6.25
CA LEU A 154 5.71 -13.49 6.30
C LEU A 154 4.99 -13.79 4.97
N MET A 155 5.66 -13.55 3.84
CA MET A 155 5.14 -13.84 2.49
C MET A 155 4.94 -15.34 2.18
N ARG A 156 5.39 -16.25 3.06
CA ARG A 156 4.98 -17.66 2.99
C ARG A 156 3.48 -17.84 3.21
N LEU A 157 2.84 -16.92 3.94
CA LEU A 157 1.40 -16.93 4.14
C LEU A 157 0.67 -16.64 2.80
N PRO A 158 -0.43 -17.35 2.50
CA PRO A 158 -1.11 -17.27 1.20
C PRO A 158 -1.66 -15.88 0.88
N ASN A 159 -2.02 -15.11 1.90
CA ASN A 159 -2.66 -13.79 1.87
C ASN A 159 -1.68 -12.62 2.00
N VAL A 160 -0.36 -12.86 1.96
CA VAL A 160 0.67 -11.82 2.08
C VAL A 160 1.48 -11.73 0.79
N PHE A 161 1.58 -10.50 0.28
CA PHE A 161 2.31 -10.12 -0.93
C PHE A 161 3.34 -9.04 -0.61
N GLY A 162 4.32 -8.85 -1.50
CA GLY A 162 5.26 -7.74 -1.45
C GLY A 162 5.23 -6.96 -2.76
N ASP A 163 5.35 -5.63 -2.71
CA ASP A 163 5.48 -4.84 -3.94
C ASP A 163 6.95 -4.64 -4.36
N THR A 164 7.17 -4.33 -5.64
CA THR A 164 8.51 -4.19 -6.21
C THR A 164 9.09 -2.78 -6.11
N SER A 165 8.34 -1.79 -5.67
CA SER A 165 8.66 -0.38 -5.93
C SER A 165 9.97 0.16 -5.37
N SER A 166 10.45 -0.44 -4.28
CA SER A 166 11.71 -0.03 -3.62
C SER A 166 12.75 -1.13 -3.61
N LEU A 167 12.52 -2.21 -4.37
CA LEU A 167 13.46 -3.31 -4.51
C LEU A 167 14.46 -3.01 -5.64
N PRO A 168 15.77 -3.11 -5.37
CA PRO A 168 16.77 -3.25 -6.42
C PRO A 168 16.44 -4.43 -7.36
N GLU A 169 16.80 -4.32 -8.64
CA GLU A 169 16.45 -5.33 -9.66
C GLU A 169 17.03 -6.72 -9.33
N ASP A 170 18.25 -6.78 -8.83
CA ASP A 170 18.91 -7.99 -8.36
C ASP A 170 18.18 -8.63 -7.16
N MET A 171 17.51 -7.82 -6.34
CA MET A 171 16.74 -8.28 -5.19
C MET A 171 15.37 -8.85 -5.57
N VAL A 172 14.73 -8.35 -6.63
CA VAL A 172 13.42 -8.85 -7.10
C VAL A 172 13.47 -10.35 -7.37
N GLY A 173 14.55 -10.84 -8.00
CA GLY A 173 14.74 -12.27 -8.31
C GLY A 173 14.89 -13.18 -7.08
N THR A 174 15.05 -12.61 -5.89
CA THR A 174 15.23 -13.38 -4.64
C THR A 174 13.92 -13.67 -3.91
N PHE A 175 12.79 -13.12 -4.39
CA PHE A 175 11.46 -13.36 -3.85
C PHE A 175 10.65 -14.31 -4.77
N PRO A 176 9.69 -15.08 -4.23
CA PRO A 176 8.77 -15.85 -5.05
C PRO A 176 7.92 -14.93 -5.94
N LYS A 177 7.96 -15.13 -7.26
CA LYS A 177 7.28 -14.26 -8.22
C LYS A 177 5.76 -14.22 -8.03
N ASP A 178 5.16 -15.33 -7.60
CA ASP A 178 3.74 -15.45 -7.29
C ASP A 178 3.31 -14.65 -6.04
N LYS A 179 4.28 -14.17 -5.26
CA LYS A 179 4.08 -13.33 -4.07
C LYS A 179 4.40 -11.86 -4.32
N LEU A 180 4.94 -11.52 -5.49
CA LEU A 180 5.25 -10.15 -5.85
C LEU A 180 4.12 -9.52 -6.66
N VAL A 181 3.84 -8.25 -6.36
CA VAL A 181 2.96 -7.38 -7.13
C VAL A 181 3.73 -6.17 -7.64
N PHE A 182 3.33 -5.63 -8.79
CA PHE A 182 3.97 -4.43 -9.30
C PHE A 182 3.53 -3.18 -8.53
N GLY A 183 4.51 -2.38 -8.16
CA GLY A 183 4.32 -1.02 -7.65
C GLY A 183 5.44 -0.14 -8.19
N SER A 184 5.12 1.05 -8.70
CA SER A 184 6.15 1.94 -9.26
C SER A 184 6.78 2.89 -8.26
N HIS A 185 6.04 3.26 -7.20
CA HIS A 185 6.34 4.38 -6.29
C HIS A 185 6.62 5.71 -7.03
N TYR A 186 6.14 5.81 -8.28
CA TYR A 186 6.13 7.05 -9.03
C TYR A 186 5.25 8.08 -8.31
N PRO A 187 5.60 9.37 -8.27
CA PRO A 187 6.77 10.00 -8.89
C PRO A 187 8.00 10.10 -7.98
N TYR A 188 7.99 9.48 -6.80
CA TYR A 188 9.13 9.56 -5.87
C TYR A 188 10.37 8.87 -6.43
N VAL A 189 10.17 7.85 -7.26
CA VAL A 189 11.20 7.23 -8.10
C VAL A 189 10.80 7.29 -9.58
N PRO A 190 11.78 7.32 -10.51
CA PRO A 190 11.49 7.19 -11.93
C PRO A 190 10.70 5.91 -12.23
N LEU A 191 9.73 6.00 -13.15
CA LEU A 191 8.93 4.85 -13.54
C LEU A 191 9.79 3.83 -14.31
N THR A 192 10.02 2.69 -13.68
CA THR A 192 10.66 1.52 -14.28
C THR A 192 9.72 0.33 -14.17
N VAL A 193 9.35 -0.25 -15.31
CA VAL A 193 8.34 -1.33 -15.38
C VAL A 193 9.07 -2.66 -15.51
N THR A 194 8.68 -3.65 -14.70
CA THR A 194 9.21 -5.01 -14.84
C THR A 194 8.73 -5.64 -16.14
N ALA A 195 9.59 -6.46 -16.77
CA ALA A 195 9.20 -7.28 -17.91
C ALA A 195 8.42 -8.54 -17.48
N ASP A 196 8.36 -8.85 -16.18
CA ASP A 196 7.70 -10.05 -15.67
C ASP A 196 6.17 -9.88 -15.65
N SER A 197 5.51 -10.51 -16.62
CA SER A 197 4.05 -10.49 -16.76
C SER A 197 3.30 -11.03 -15.53
N MET A 198 3.86 -11.98 -14.78
CA MET A 198 3.20 -12.54 -13.60
C MET A 198 3.10 -11.49 -12.49
N ILE A 199 4.20 -10.75 -12.25
CA ILE A 199 4.24 -9.68 -11.25
C ILE A 199 3.25 -8.56 -11.61
N LEU A 200 3.17 -8.20 -12.88
CA LEU A 200 2.23 -7.17 -13.38
C LEU A 200 0.76 -7.59 -13.21
N GLU A 201 0.47 -8.89 -13.33
CA GLU A 201 -0.89 -9.41 -13.23
C GLU A 201 -1.32 -9.76 -11.81
N ASN A 202 -0.39 -10.03 -10.89
CA ASN A 202 -0.71 -10.42 -9.52
C ASN A 202 -1.54 -9.37 -8.77
N GLY A 203 -1.54 -8.11 -9.21
CA GLY A 203 -2.36 -7.06 -8.61
C GLY A 203 -3.86 -7.39 -8.57
N LYS A 204 -4.37 -8.17 -9.54
CA LYS A 204 -5.77 -8.64 -9.58
C LYS A 204 -6.15 -9.57 -8.42
N ARG A 205 -5.15 -10.12 -7.73
CA ARG A 205 -5.33 -11.00 -6.56
C ARG A 205 -5.43 -10.22 -5.25
N VAL A 206 -5.04 -8.94 -5.27
CA VAL A 206 -5.04 -8.07 -4.09
C VAL A 206 -6.28 -7.19 -4.10
N VAL A 207 -6.49 -6.47 -5.21
CA VAL A 207 -7.58 -5.51 -5.32
C VAL A 207 -8.78 -6.21 -5.94
N LYS A 208 -9.90 -6.22 -5.22
CA LYS A 208 -11.14 -6.90 -5.61
C LYS A 208 -12.00 -5.94 -6.44
N ILE A 209 -11.73 -5.92 -7.74
CA ILE A 209 -12.38 -5.10 -8.78
C ILE A 209 -13.08 -5.97 -9.81
#